data_AF-A0A2D6LTT1-F1
#
_entry.id   AF-A0A2D6LTT1-F1
#
_cell.length_a   1.000
_cell.length_b   1.000
_cell.length_c   1.000
_cell.angle_alpha   90.00
_cell.angle_beta   90.00
_cell.angle_gamma   90.00
#
_symmetry.space_group_name_H-M   'P 1'
#
loop_
_entity.id
_entity.type
_entity.pdbx_description
1 polymer ?
#
loop_
_entity_poly.entity_id
_entity_poly.type
_entity_poly.pdbx_seq_one_letter_code
_entity_poly.pdbx_strand_id
1 'polypeptide(L)'
;MKIINPFNKDKDKDKAQLWEMLVERDSLAFANQDWEMVKDDFVVDHFMGIHGNFESNPDLWKISFPNLELYKAEWLKQAKEFANENWIEKPIDILIKVTYLDYIEISGNKALLHKKFSGFAEKINGEKVPFCWQTIYRCVKVNERWKISGFTGYLPLNVTTKGFVEYPTKTSPTRSSQHITAGPYSPVLKVNTSNIVVISGQASIDNDGNILGDNIEEQTELTLRNCQKQLLTGGASFNDVFKVNVYIKDIKNWDRFNVIYKKYFDDPKPVRTAVETGLIEGLLVEIEMWAAVKN
;
A
#
# COMPACT_ATOMS: atom_id res chain seq x y z
N MET A 1 -7.66 15.40 5.56
CA MET A 1 -8.25 14.03 5.62
C MET A 1 -8.39 13.60 7.09
N LYS A 2 -9.43 12.87 7.49
CA LYS A 2 -9.54 12.37 8.89
C LYS A 2 -8.70 11.10 9.02
N ILE A 3 -7.75 11.09 9.95
CA ILE A 3 -6.97 9.90 10.30
C ILE A 3 -7.89 8.95 11.07
N ILE A 4 -8.07 7.72 10.57
CA ILE A 4 -8.92 6.70 11.21
C ILE A 4 -8.06 5.49 11.53
N ASN A 5 -7.99 5.15 12.82
CA ASN A 5 -7.32 3.94 13.28
C ASN A 5 -8.07 2.70 12.77
N PRO A 6 -7.41 1.78 12.04
CA PRO A 6 -8.07 0.59 11.50
C PRO A 6 -8.35 -0.49 12.56
N PHE A 7 -7.77 -0.36 13.75
CA PHE A 7 -7.96 -1.32 14.85
C PHE A 7 -9.08 -0.89 15.79
N ASN A 8 -9.87 -1.85 16.25
CA ASN A 8 -10.88 -1.61 17.26
C ASN A 8 -10.22 -1.40 18.63
N LYS A 9 -10.40 -0.24 19.25
CA LYS A 9 -9.70 0.11 20.51
C LYS A 9 -10.07 -0.78 21.70
N ASP A 10 -11.25 -1.39 21.68
CA ASP A 10 -11.74 -2.26 22.74
C ASP A 10 -11.24 -3.71 22.58
N LYS A 11 -11.09 -4.18 21.34
CA LYS A 11 -10.67 -5.56 21.02
C LYS A 11 -9.18 -5.71 20.75
N ASP A 12 -8.55 -4.70 20.15
CA ASP A 12 -7.17 -4.69 19.67
C ASP A 12 -6.37 -3.53 20.26
N LYS A 13 -6.55 -3.27 21.57
CA LYS A 13 -6.00 -2.10 22.27
C LYS A 13 -4.51 -1.84 22.00
N ASP A 14 -3.68 -2.89 22.00
CA ASP A 14 -2.24 -2.75 21.78
C ASP A 14 -1.90 -2.37 20.33
N LYS A 15 -2.55 -3.00 19.34
CA LYS A 15 -2.38 -2.64 17.92
C LYS A 15 -2.89 -1.22 17.65
N ALA A 16 -4.01 -0.85 18.27
CA ALA A 16 -4.55 0.50 18.17
C ALA A 16 -3.57 1.54 18.73
N GLN A 17 -3.00 1.32 19.92
CA GLN A 17 -2.01 2.22 20.53
C GLN A 17 -0.73 2.34 19.68
N LEU A 18 -0.24 1.22 19.15
CA LEU A 18 0.93 1.19 18.26
C LEU A 18 0.71 1.94 16.95
N TRP A 19 -0.49 1.81 16.37
CA TRP A 19 -0.86 2.54 15.16
C TRP A 19 -1.00 4.04 15.42
N GLU A 20 -1.62 4.44 16.52
CA GLU A 20 -1.72 5.85 16.92
C GLU A 20 -0.35 6.48 17.15
N MET A 21 0.59 5.71 17.72
CA MET A 21 1.96 6.14 17.92
C MET A 21 2.70 6.37 16.59
N LEU A 22 2.76 5.34 15.75
CA LEU A 22 3.62 5.37 14.55
C LEU A 22 2.97 6.00 13.33
N VAL A 23 1.64 6.12 13.27
CA VAL A 23 0.95 6.67 12.10
C VAL A 23 0.37 8.03 12.43
N GLU A 24 -0.56 8.11 13.38
CA GLU A 24 -1.29 9.34 13.67
C GLU A 24 -0.40 10.42 14.30
N ARG A 25 0.13 10.15 15.50
CA ARG A 25 0.94 11.13 16.25
C ARG A 25 2.23 11.47 15.52
N ASP A 26 2.96 10.48 15.02
CA ASP A 26 4.21 10.72 14.28
C ASP A 26 3.98 11.59 13.04
N SER A 27 2.93 11.33 12.23
CA SER A 27 2.66 12.14 11.04
C SER A 27 2.23 13.56 11.39
N LEU A 28 1.41 13.73 12.44
CA LEU A 28 1.00 15.05 12.94
C LEU A 28 2.21 15.82 13.49
N ALA A 29 3.05 15.18 14.28
CA ALA A 29 4.27 15.77 14.81
C ALA A 29 5.21 16.20 13.68
N PHE A 30 5.45 15.32 12.70
CA PHE A 30 6.35 15.59 11.59
C PHE A 30 5.85 16.75 10.72
N ALA A 31 4.55 16.76 10.37
CA ALA A 31 3.96 17.85 9.61
C ALA A 31 4.04 19.21 10.34
N ASN A 32 3.95 19.21 11.67
CA ASN A 32 4.07 20.40 12.50
C ASN A 32 5.51 20.72 12.92
N GLN A 33 6.48 19.88 12.54
CA GLN A 33 7.89 19.98 12.96
C GLN A 33 8.06 20.00 14.49
N ASP A 34 7.15 19.36 15.22
CA ASP A 34 7.06 19.42 16.68
C ASP A 34 7.43 18.08 17.31
N TRP A 35 8.70 17.97 17.74
CA TRP A 35 9.19 16.78 18.43
C TRP A 35 8.54 16.56 19.80
N GLU A 36 8.05 17.61 20.46
CA GLU A 36 7.50 17.48 21.82
C GLU A 36 6.24 16.60 21.84
N MET A 37 5.53 16.51 20.71
CA MET A 37 4.38 15.62 20.53
C MET A 37 4.74 14.13 20.62
N VAL A 38 5.98 13.75 20.30
CA VAL A 38 6.43 12.35 20.19
C VAL A 38 7.58 11.99 21.12
N LYS A 39 8.15 12.95 21.86
CA LYS A 39 9.32 12.71 22.74
C LYS A 39 9.13 11.53 23.69
N ASP A 40 7.92 11.33 24.20
CA ASP A 40 7.59 10.29 25.18
C ASP A 40 7.27 8.92 24.55
N ASP A 41 7.17 8.85 23.21
CA ASP A 41 6.96 7.62 22.45
C ASP A 41 8.27 6.85 22.25
N PHE A 42 9.43 7.38 22.69
CA PHE A 42 10.72 6.71 22.60
C PHE A 42 11.19 6.16 23.94
N VAL A 43 11.90 5.04 23.89
CA VAL A 43 12.79 4.62 24.99
C VAL A 43 14.08 5.40 24.82
N VAL A 44 14.46 6.21 25.80
CA VAL A 44 15.68 7.02 25.74
C VAL A 44 16.90 6.12 25.92
N ASP A 45 16.87 5.29 26.96
CA ASP A 45 17.94 4.36 27.26
C ASP A 45 17.98 3.23 26.23
N HIS A 46 19.14 3.01 25.61
CA HIS A 46 19.36 1.97 24.59
C HIS A 46 18.64 2.18 23.24
N PHE A 47 18.17 3.39 22.94
CA PHE A 47 17.70 3.70 21.59
C PHE A 47 18.80 3.48 20.55
N MET A 48 18.48 2.78 19.47
CA MET A 48 19.37 2.67 18.32
C MET A 48 18.59 2.59 17.00
N GLY A 49 18.90 3.50 16.08
CA GLY A 49 18.43 3.51 14.71
C GLY A 49 19.51 3.07 13.72
N ILE A 50 19.15 2.13 12.86
CA ILE A 50 19.96 1.68 11.72
C ILE A 50 19.41 2.36 10.46
N HIS A 51 20.31 2.97 9.69
CA HIS A 51 20.01 3.52 8.38
C HIS A 51 20.33 2.48 7.30
N GLY A 52 19.32 2.08 6.55
CA GLY A 52 19.40 1.10 5.48
C GLY A 52 20.06 1.62 4.21
N ASN A 53 20.33 2.93 4.12
CA ASN A 53 20.91 3.59 2.95
C ASN A 53 20.12 3.42 1.66
N PHE A 54 18.82 3.12 1.77
CA PHE A 54 17.95 2.72 0.67
C PHE A 54 18.46 1.48 -0.09
N GLU A 55 19.30 0.68 0.58
CA GLU A 55 19.90 -0.55 0.05
C GLU A 55 19.19 -1.78 0.61
N SER A 56 18.93 -2.76 -0.25
CA SER A 56 18.38 -4.06 0.16
C SER A 56 19.45 -4.96 0.79
N ASN A 57 20.74 -4.68 0.54
CA ASN A 57 21.86 -5.42 1.11
C ASN A 57 22.17 -4.95 2.54
N PRO A 58 22.00 -5.80 3.58
CA PRO A 58 22.29 -5.44 4.96
C PRO A 58 23.75 -5.12 5.25
N ASP A 59 24.70 -5.58 4.44
CA ASP A 59 26.12 -5.25 4.60
C ASP A 59 26.40 -3.75 4.42
N LEU A 60 25.50 -3.03 3.75
CA LEU A 60 25.61 -1.59 3.51
C LEU A 60 24.91 -0.77 4.59
N TRP A 61 24.21 -1.40 5.53
CA TRP A 61 23.48 -0.68 6.58
C TRP A 61 24.43 -0.17 7.65
N LYS A 62 24.08 0.98 8.25
CA LYS A 62 24.92 1.64 9.26
C LYS A 62 24.12 2.00 10.49
N ILE A 63 24.74 1.89 11.66
CA ILE A 63 24.24 2.51 12.88
C ILE A 63 24.49 4.01 12.77
N SER A 64 23.59 4.72 12.08
CA SER A 64 23.67 6.17 11.90
C SER A 64 23.07 6.94 13.08
N PHE A 65 22.23 6.28 13.90
CA PHE A 65 21.58 6.88 15.05
C PHE A 65 21.85 6.04 16.31
N PRO A 66 23.06 6.12 16.88
CA PRO A 66 23.42 5.34 18.07
C PRO A 66 22.70 5.79 19.34
N ASN A 67 21.98 6.92 19.31
CA ASN A 67 21.16 7.42 20.41
C ASN A 67 20.00 8.27 19.88
N LEU A 68 19.06 8.60 20.78
CA LEU A 68 17.84 9.34 20.43
C LEU A 68 18.12 10.81 20.06
N GLU A 69 19.14 11.44 20.62
CA GLU A 69 19.47 12.85 20.34
C GLU A 69 19.87 13.05 18.87
N LEU A 70 20.71 12.16 18.34
CA LEU A 70 21.11 12.19 16.93
C LEU A 70 19.94 11.91 15.99
N TYR A 71 19.05 10.98 16.37
CA TYR A 71 17.83 10.75 15.60
C TYR A 71 16.89 11.96 15.63
N LYS A 72 16.68 12.57 16.81
CA LYS A 72 15.87 13.79 16.96
C LYS A 72 16.37 14.92 16.05
N ALA A 73 17.68 15.13 16.00
CA ALA A 73 18.27 16.16 15.15
C ALA A 73 17.97 15.93 13.66
N GLU A 74 18.15 14.70 13.19
CA GLU A 74 17.87 14.33 11.79
C GLU A 74 16.36 14.38 11.47
N TRP A 75 15.51 13.89 12.37
CA TRP A 75 14.05 13.95 12.22
C TRP A 75 13.56 15.39 12.10
N LEU A 76 14.06 16.30 12.95
CA LEU A 76 13.69 17.73 12.90
C LEU A 76 14.19 18.41 11.62
N LYS A 77 15.37 18.04 11.14
CA LYS A 77 15.91 18.52 9.87
C LYS A 77 15.01 18.08 8.70
N GLN A 78 14.68 16.79 8.61
CA GLN A 78 13.83 16.24 7.56
C GLN A 78 12.41 16.82 7.61
N ALA A 79 11.84 17.01 8.81
CA ALA A 79 10.54 17.64 8.97
C ALA A 79 10.52 19.09 8.43
N LYS A 80 11.57 19.86 8.71
CA LYS A 80 11.74 21.24 8.19
C LYS A 80 11.91 21.25 6.67
N GLU A 81 12.78 20.41 6.14
CA GLU A 81 12.99 20.28 4.69
C GLU A 81 11.68 19.92 4.00
N PHE A 82 10.97 18.91 4.50
CA PHE A 82 9.68 18.49 3.95
C PHE A 82 8.62 19.59 4.00
N ALA A 83 8.51 20.34 5.09
CA ALA A 83 7.52 21.40 5.23
C ALA A 83 7.83 22.63 4.37
N ASN A 84 9.09 22.86 4.01
CA ASN A 84 9.51 23.99 3.17
C ASN A 84 9.37 23.72 1.66
N GLU A 85 9.07 22.49 1.26
CA GLU A 85 8.78 22.14 -0.12
C GLU A 85 7.43 22.71 -0.57
N ASN A 86 7.35 23.10 -1.85
CA ASN A 86 6.16 23.70 -2.44
C ASN A 86 5.13 22.64 -2.86
N TRP A 87 4.54 21.94 -1.90
CA TRP A 87 3.53 20.91 -2.16
C TRP A 87 2.19 21.48 -2.63
N ILE A 88 1.45 20.71 -3.44
CA ILE A 88 0.04 21.00 -3.78
C ILE A 88 -0.87 20.75 -2.57
N GLU A 89 -0.60 19.67 -1.83
CA GLU A 89 -1.36 19.26 -0.65
C GLU A 89 -0.65 19.71 0.64
N LYS A 90 -1.39 19.81 1.75
CA LYS A 90 -0.77 20.08 3.04
C LYS A 90 0.15 18.91 3.44
N PRO A 91 1.29 19.15 4.09
CA PRO A 91 2.22 18.09 4.52
C PRO A 91 1.54 16.92 5.23
N ILE A 92 0.61 17.21 6.13
CA ILE A 92 -0.14 16.17 6.85
C ILE A 92 -1.01 15.31 5.94
N ASP A 93 -1.69 15.89 4.96
CA ASP A 93 -2.55 15.14 4.03
C ASP A 93 -1.70 14.21 3.15
N ILE A 94 -0.50 14.66 2.76
CA ILE A 94 0.48 13.83 2.05
C ILE A 94 0.89 12.64 2.91
N LEU A 95 1.35 12.90 4.14
CA LEU A 95 1.85 11.86 5.03
C LEU A 95 0.79 10.80 5.32
N ILE A 96 -0.47 11.20 5.55
CA ILE A 96 -1.59 10.27 5.77
C ILE A 96 -1.82 9.41 4.52
N LYS A 97 -1.79 10.03 3.32
CA LYS A 97 -2.06 9.35 2.06
C LYS A 97 -0.99 8.30 1.70
N VAL A 98 0.26 8.59 2.00
CA VAL A 98 1.39 7.72 1.60
C VAL A 98 1.82 6.73 2.68
N THR A 99 1.32 6.86 3.91
CA THR A 99 1.75 6.02 5.05
C THR A 99 0.84 4.81 5.26
N TYR A 100 1.46 3.63 5.42
CA TYR A 100 0.78 2.38 5.75
C TYR A 100 1.47 1.69 6.92
N LEU A 101 0.68 1.04 7.77
CA LEU A 101 1.16 0.16 8.85
C LEU A 101 0.32 -1.12 8.81
N ASP A 102 0.76 -2.08 8.00
CA ASP A 102 0.01 -3.30 7.66
C ASP A 102 0.52 -4.55 8.39
N TYR A 103 1.71 -4.47 9.00
CA TYR A 103 2.28 -5.54 9.81
C TYR A 103 2.57 -5.06 11.22
N ILE A 104 1.94 -5.72 12.19
CA ILE A 104 2.17 -5.55 13.63
C ILE A 104 2.24 -6.94 14.26
N GLU A 105 3.46 -7.35 14.61
CA GLU A 105 3.70 -8.54 15.44
C GLU A 105 3.85 -8.10 16.90
N ILE A 106 3.14 -8.79 17.80
CA ILE A 106 3.25 -8.56 19.25
C ILE A 106 3.59 -9.90 19.90
N SER A 107 4.65 -9.91 20.71
CA SER A 107 5.07 -11.06 21.50
C SER A 107 5.42 -10.60 22.91
N GLY A 108 4.50 -10.86 23.84
CA GLY A 108 4.58 -10.36 25.21
C GLY A 108 4.65 -8.82 25.24
N ASN A 109 5.73 -8.28 25.81
CA ASN A 109 5.97 -6.84 25.91
C ASN A 109 6.80 -6.28 24.74
N LYS A 110 7.03 -7.04 23.67
CA LYS A 110 7.80 -6.61 22.49
C LYS A 110 6.89 -6.59 21.27
N ALA A 111 7.18 -5.69 20.35
CA ALA A 111 6.49 -5.62 19.07
C ALA A 111 7.44 -5.27 17.91
N LEU A 112 7.14 -5.83 16.75
CA LEU A 112 7.80 -5.53 15.47
C LEU A 112 6.76 -4.94 14.52
N LEU A 113 7.07 -3.79 13.95
CA LEU A 113 6.11 -3.05 13.12
C LEU A 113 6.76 -2.62 11.81
N HIS A 114 6.06 -2.80 10.70
CA HIS A 114 6.53 -2.35 9.39
C HIS A 114 5.73 -1.13 8.96
N LYS A 115 6.34 0.05 9.09
CA LYS A 115 5.78 1.30 8.58
C LYS A 115 6.30 1.53 7.17
N LYS A 116 5.41 1.69 6.21
CA LYS A 116 5.72 1.85 4.79
C LYS A 116 5.28 3.22 4.31
N PHE A 117 6.04 3.78 3.39
CA PHE A 117 5.76 5.02 2.70
C PHE A 117 5.73 4.73 1.20
N SER A 118 4.53 4.71 0.64
CA SER A 118 4.24 4.27 -0.73
C SER A 118 3.32 5.26 -1.43
N GLY A 119 3.70 5.70 -2.62
CA GLY A 119 2.90 6.59 -3.46
C GLY A 119 3.70 7.80 -3.93
N PHE A 120 3.01 8.92 -4.14
CA PHE A 120 3.62 10.15 -4.63
C PHE A 120 2.93 11.39 -4.05
N ALA A 121 3.71 12.45 -3.90
CA ALA A 121 3.22 13.80 -3.67
C ALA A 121 3.61 14.69 -4.85
N GLU A 122 2.79 15.69 -5.14
CA GLU A 122 3.04 16.60 -6.24
C GLU A 122 3.36 18.00 -5.71
N LYS A 123 4.37 18.62 -6.30
CA LYS A 123 4.74 20.00 -6.04
C LYS A 123 3.99 20.94 -6.99
N ILE A 124 3.88 22.22 -6.64
CA ILE A 124 3.18 23.24 -7.43
C ILE A 124 3.75 23.39 -8.85
N ASN A 125 5.02 23.04 -9.06
CA ASN A 125 5.67 23.05 -10.38
C ASN A 125 5.35 21.79 -11.24
N GLY A 126 4.50 20.88 -10.76
CA GLY A 126 4.15 19.62 -11.43
C GLY A 126 5.13 18.46 -11.20
N GLU A 127 6.19 18.66 -10.41
CA GLU A 127 7.11 17.59 -10.03
C GLU A 127 6.41 16.57 -9.13
N LYS A 128 6.46 15.30 -9.50
CA LYS A 128 5.97 14.19 -8.67
C LYS A 128 7.12 13.58 -7.89
N VAL A 129 7.07 13.68 -6.57
CA VAL A 129 8.06 13.12 -5.65
C VAL A 129 7.56 11.76 -5.15
N PRO A 130 8.29 10.66 -5.44
CA PRO A 130 7.91 9.33 -5.00
C PRO A 130 8.23 9.11 -3.52
N PHE A 131 7.35 8.39 -2.84
CA PHE A 131 7.59 7.78 -1.55
C PHE A 131 7.69 6.28 -1.80
N CYS A 132 8.88 5.71 -1.60
CA CYS A 132 9.15 4.29 -1.85
C CYS A 132 10.19 3.76 -0.85
N TRP A 133 9.85 3.87 0.43
CA TRP A 133 10.74 3.42 1.50
C TRP A 133 9.94 2.90 2.69
N GLN A 134 10.61 2.15 3.55
CA GLN A 134 10.00 1.56 4.73
C GLN A 134 10.93 1.63 5.94
N THR A 135 10.33 1.43 7.10
CA THR A 135 11.00 1.34 8.38
C THR A 135 10.43 0.20 9.20
N ILE A 136 11.32 -0.66 9.70
CA ILE A 136 11.03 -1.71 10.66
C ILE A 136 11.28 -1.12 12.05
N TYR A 137 10.21 -0.93 12.82
CA TYR A 137 10.27 -0.44 14.19
C TYR A 137 10.28 -1.60 15.17
N ARG A 138 11.17 -1.48 16.17
CA ARG A 138 11.24 -2.35 17.34
C ARG A 138 10.63 -1.59 18.51
N CYS A 139 9.55 -2.11 19.07
CA CYS A 139 8.82 -1.47 20.14
C CYS A 139 8.79 -2.34 21.41
N VAL A 140 8.70 -1.68 22.56
CA VAL A 140 8.57 -2.32 23.87
C VAL A 140 7.46 -1.66 24.66
N LYS A 141 6.71 -2.45 25.43
CA LYS A 141 5.67 -1.96 26.33
C LYS A 141 6.28 -1.68 27.70
N VAL A 142 6.18 -0.42 28.15
CA VAL A 142 6.68 0.05 29.45
C VAL A 142 5.52 0.72 30.18
N ASN A 143 5.15 0.21 31.37
CA ASN A 143 4.04 0.72 32.18
C ASN A 143 2.75 0.90 31.36
N GLU A 144 2.33 -0.15 30.65
CA GLU A 144 1.14 -0.16 29.78
C GLU A 144 1.16 0.80 28.56
N ARG A 145 2.30 1.41 28.25
CA ARG A 145 2.50 2.25 27.05
C ARG A 145 3.55 1.65 26.12
N TRP A 146 3.19 1.43 24.86
CA TRP A 146 4.15 1.10 23.82
C TRP A 146 5.09 2.27 23.54
N LYS A 147 6.37 1.95 23.36
CA LYS A 147 7.44 2.88 23.03
C LYS A 147 8.35 2.30 21.95
N ILE A 148 8.95 3.17 21.15
CA ILE A 148 9.96 2.86 20.14
C ILE A 148 11.30 2.69 20.85
N SER A 149 11.84 1.47 20.80
CA SER A 149 13.17 1.14 21.31
C SER A 149 14.27 1.28 20.24
N GLY A 150 13.89 1.39 18.98
CA GLY A 150 14.80 1.56 17.86
C GLY A 150 14.14 1.21 16.54
N PHE A 151 14.87 1.40 15.45
CA PHE A 151 14.37 1.08 14.12
C PHE A 151 15.49 0.63 13.18
N THR A 152 15.09 0.00 12.06
CA THR A 152 15.89 -0.12 10.85
C THR A 152 15.08 0.51 9.73
N GLY A 153 15.50 1.69 9.30
CA GLY A 153 14.72 2.61 8.47
C GLY A 153 15.51 3.05 7.27
N TYR A 154 14.92 3.91 6.43
CA TYR A 154 15.52 4.24 5.14
C TYR A 154 15.82 2.96 4.35
N LEU A 155 14.98 1.94 4.51
CA LEU A 155 15.04 0.73 3.73
C LEU A 155 14.30 0.99 2.42
N PRO A 156 14.75 0.42 1.30
CA PRO A 156 13.93 0.44 0.12
C PRO A 156 12.62 -0.27 0.45
N LEU A 157 11.50 0.33 0.10
CA LEU A 157 10.28 -0.44 -0.03
C LEU A 157 10.55 -1.30 -1.26
N ASN A 158 10.68 -2.61 -1.10
CA ASN A 158 10.96 -3.53 -2.22
C ASN A 158 9.74 -3.57 -3.16
N VAL A 159 9.61 -2.50 -3.92
CA VAL A 159 9.17 -2.45 -5.30
C VAL A 159 10.46 -2.16 -6.09
N THR A 160 11.46 -3.02 -5.88
CA THR A 160 12.49 -3.34 -6.88
C THR A 160 13.15 -2.17 -7.60
N THR A 161 14.18 -1.63 -6.96
CA THR A 161 15.03 -0.58 -7.52
C THR A 161 16.34 -1.15 -8.06
N LYS A 162 16.49 -1.14 -9.39
CA LYS A 162 17.77 -0.84 -10.04
C LYS A 162 17.54 0.04 -11.27
N GLY A 163 17.96 1.30 -11.16
CA GLY A 163 18.32 2.17 -12.28
C GLY A 163 17.17 2.82 -13.04
N PHE A 164 17.18 4.15 -13.07
CA PHE A 164 16.26 4.98 -13.82
C PHE A 164 16.27 4.68 -15.34
N VAL A 165 15.22 3.99 -15.80
CA VAL A 165 14.22 4.51 -16.77
C VAL A 165 12.89 3.86 -16.35
N GLU A 166 11.97 4.61 -15.76
CA GLU A 166 10.61 4.10 -15.52
C GLU A 166 9.89 3.93 -16.86
N TYR A 167 10.05 2.77 -17.48
CA TYR A 167 8.97 2.27 -18.31
C TYR A 167 7.85 1.84 -17.36
N PRO A 168 6.60 2.28 -17.58
CA PRO A 168 5.46 1.65 -16.92
C PRO A 168 5.54 0.15 -17.20
N THR A 169 5.35 -0.72 -16.19
CA THR A 169 5.41 -2.18 -16.40
C THR A 169 4.46 -2.62 -17.52
N LYS A 170 3.39 -1.83 -17.73
CA LYS A 170 2.46 -1.93 -18.86
C LYS A 170 2.25 -0.56 -19.53
N THR A 171 2.36 -0.48 -20.85
CA THR A 171 2.12 0.74 -21.64
C THR A 171 1.11 0.51 -22.75
N SER A 172 0.26 1.49 -23.03
CA SER A 172 -0.62 1.48 -24.21
C SER A 172 0.11 2.03 -25.44
N PRO A 173 0.18 1.30 -26.56
CA PRO A 173 0.79 1.81 -27.79
C PRO A 173 0.03 3.04 -28.36
N THR A 174 0.76 4.01 -28.92
CA THR A 174 0.25 5.31 -29.41
C THR A 174 -0.81 5.26 -30.52
N ARG A 175 -1.16 4.08 -31.04
CA ARG A 175 -2.17 3.86 -32.09
C ARG A 175 -3.18 2.76 -31.76
N SER A 176 -3.21 2.29 -30.52
CA SER A 176 -4.21 1.32 -30.10
C SER A 176 -5.56 2.03 -29.93
N SER A 177 -6.59 1.57 -30.64
CA SER A 177 -7.95 2.10 -30.54
C SER A 177 -8.95 0.96 -30.32
N GLN A 178 -10.18 1.31 -29.93
CA GLN A 178 -11.23 0.35 -29.70
C GLN A 178 -12.59 0.92 -30.15
N HIS A 179 -13.57 0.04 -30.42
CA HIS A 179 -14.93 0.44 -30.76
C HIS A 179 -15.61 1.24 -29.64
N ILE A 180 -16.52 2.16 -29.99
CA ILE A 180 -17.17 3.11 -29.06
C ILE A 180 -17.98 2.45 -27.92
N THR A 181 -18.39 1.20 -28.11
CA THR A 181 -19.16 0.41 -27.14
C THR A 181 -18.30 -0.43 -26.21
N ALA A 182 -16.98 -0.33 -26.28
CA ALA A 182 -16.11 -1.14 -25.44
C ALA A 182 -16.19 -0.75 -23.96
N GLY A 183 -16.14 -1.77 -23.11
CA GLY A 183 -16.05 -1.59 -21.67
C GLY A 183 -14.69 -1.02 -21.21
N PRO A 184 -14.51 -0.83 -19.90
CA PRO A 184 -13.28 -0.25 -19.31
C PRO A 184 -12.07 -1.19 -19.39
N TYR A 185 -11.37 -1.22 -20.52
CA TYR A 185 -10.12 -1.95 -20.70
C TYR A 185 -9.25 -1.30 -21.78
N SER A 186 -7.94 -1.59 -21.75
CA SER A 186 -7.04 -1.19 -22.86
C SER A 186 -7.10 -2.24 -23.98
N PRO A 187 -7.21 -1.85 -25.27
CA PRO A 187 -7.25 -2.81 -26.38
C PRO A 187 -5.92 -3.57 -26.56
N VAL A 188 -4.79 -2.93 -26.24
CA VAL A 188 -3.45 -3.51 -26.31
C VAL A 188 -2.60 -2.94 -25.18
N LEU A 189 -1.80 -3.78 -24.52
CA LEU A 189 -0.74 -3.36 -23.62
C LEU A 189 0.57 -4.02 -24.01
N LYS A 190 1.67 -3.27 -23.98
CA LYS A 190 3.03 -3.80 -23.95
C LYS A 190 3.44 -3.97 -22.49
N VAL A 191 3.82 -5.17 -22.10
CA VAL A 191 4.26 -5.47 -20.74
C VAL A 191 5.74 -5.80 -20.75
N ASN A 192 6.52 -5.12 -19.91
CA ASN A 192 7.95 -5.39 -19.74
C ASN A 192 8.21 -5.78 -18.28
N THR A 193 8.41 -7.07 -18.05
CA THR A 193 8.66 -7.62 -16.72
C THR A 193 9.51 -8.89 -16.77
N SER A 194 10.24 -9.15 -15.70
CA SER A 194 10.91 -10.43 -15.43
C SER A 194 10.17 -11.30 -14.40
N ASN A 195 9.07 -10.81 -13.83
CA ASN A 195 8.26 -11.52 -12.85
C ASN A 195 6.75 -11.31 -13.12
N ILE A 196 6.02 -12.42 -13.13
CA ILE A 196 4.58 -12.46 -13.39
C ILE A 196 3.90 -13.10 -12.19
N VAL A 197 2.91 -12.40 -11.65
CA VAL A 197 2.00 -12.91 -10.62
C VAL A 197 0.70 -13.30 -11.31
N VAL A 198 0.29 -14.55 -11.13
CA VAL A 198 -1.00 -15.05 -11.61
C VAL A 198 -1.83 -15.47 -10.41
N ILE A 199 -3.07 -14.98 -10.34
CA ILE A 199 -4.02 -15.42 -9.32
C ILE A 199 -5.09 -16.27 -9.98
N SER A 200 -5.49 -17.36 -9.32
CA SER A 200 -6.63 -18.17 -9.74
C SER A 200 -7.93 -17.37 -9.68
N GLY A 201 -8.97 -17.87 -10.34
CA GLY A 201 -10.32 -17.32 -10.26
C GLY A 201 -10.74 -17.07 -8.81
N GLN A 202 -11.01 -15.81 -8.49
CA GLN A 202 -11.57 -15.40 -7.21
C GLN A 202 -13.06 -15.14 -7.39
N ALA A 203 -13.81 -15.42 -6.34
CA ALA A 203 -15.23 -15.11 -6.22
C ALA A 203 -15.52 -14.56 -4.82
N SER A 204 -16.77 -14.21 -4.53
CA SER A 204 -17.22 -13.71 -3.23
C SER A 204 -17.38 -14.82 -2.19
N ILE A 205 -16.34 -15.65 -2.02
CA ILE A 205 -16.29 -16.76 -1.07
C ILE A 205 -15.37 -16.37 0.10
N ASP A 206 -15.77 -16.67 1.34
CA ASP A 206 -14.94 -16.51 2.53
C ASP A 206 -14.03 -17.72 2.82
N ASN A 207 -13.21 -17.64 3.87
CA ASN A 207 -12.28 -18.72 4.21
C ASN A 207 -12.98 -20.00 4.70
N ASP A 208 -14.24 -19.91 5.12
CA ASP A 208 -15.06 -21.03 5.58
C ASP A 208 -15.85 -21.67 4.42
N GLY A 209 -15.76 -21.09 3.21
CA GLY A 209 -16.42 -21.57 2.00
C GLY A 209 -17.82 -21.00 1.78
N ASN A 210 -18.25 -20.00 2.55
CA ASN A 210 -19.57 -19.39 2.38
C ASN A 210 -19.54 -18.36 1.24
N ILE A 211 -20.57 -18.37 0.41
CA ILE A 211 -20.81 -17.33 -0.59
C ILE A 211 -21.40 -16.11 0.13
N LEU A 212 -20.79 -14.96 -0.08
CA LEU A 212 -21.16 -13.67 0.49
C LEU A 212 -21.75 -12.75 -0.58
N GLY A 213 -22.77 -11.98 -0.20
CA GLY A 213 -23.42 -10.98 -1.05
C GLY A 213 -24.57 -11.54 -1.89
N ASP A 214 -25.66 -10.78 -1.98
CA ASP A 214 -26.92 -11.23 -2.58
C ASP A 214 -27.12 -10.69 -4.01
N ASN A 215 -26.30 -9.73 -4.42
CA ASN A 215 -26.42 -9.06 -5.72
C ASN A 215 -25.05 -8.91 -6.39
N ILE A 216 -25.06 -8.56 -7.69
CA ILE A 216 -23.84 -8.42 -8.48
C ILE A 216 -22.89 -7.39 -7.89
N GLU A 217 -23.40 -6.30 -7.31
CA GLU A 217 -22.59 -5.24 -6.74
C GLU A 217 -21.74 -5.74 -5.56
N GLU A 218 -22.40 -6.36 -4.59
CA GLU A 218 -21.76 -6.92 -3.40
C GLU A 218 -20.77 -8.02 -3.77
N GLN A 219 -21.18 -8.95 -4.64
CA GLN A 219 -20.30 -10.03 -5.06
C GLN A 219 -19.10 -9.52 -5.86
N THR A 220 -19.26 -8.49 -6.69
CA THR A 220 -18.14 -7.86 -7.42
C THR A 220 -17.14 -7.20 -6.49
N GLU A 221 -17.63 -6.42 -5.52
CA GLU A 221 -16.79 -5.75 -4.51
C GLU A 221 -15.99 -6.78 -3.69
N LEU A 222 -16.66 -7.82 -3.21
CA LEU A 222 -16.01 -8.88 -2.42
C LEU A 222 -15.03 -9.72 -3.24
N THR A 223 -15.38 -10.04 -4.49
CA THR A 223 -14.50 -10.72 -5.44
C THR A 223 -13.23 -9.92 -5.70
N LEU A 224 -13.35 -8.61 -5.98
CA LEU A 224 -12.19 -7.75 -6.21
C LEU A 224 -11.34 -7.61 -4.94
N ARG A 225 -11.93 -7.54 -3.74
CA ARG A 225 -11.16 -7.58 -2.48
C ARG A 225 -10.39 -8.89 -2.31
N ASN A 226 -10.98 -10.01 -2.69
CA ASN A 226 -10.28 -11.29 -2.67
C ASN A 226 -9.14 -11.30 -3.70
N CYS A 227 -9.34 -10.79 -4.92
CA CYS A 227 -8.25 -10.56 -5.89
C CYS A 227 -7.12 -9.73 -5.29
N GLN A 228 -7.46 -8.62 -4.62
CA GLN A 228 -6.47 -7.74 -3.99
C GLN A 228 -5.63 -8.48 -2.96
N LYS A 229 -6.26 -9.28 -2.08
CA LYS A 229 -5.54 -10.11 -1.10
C LYS A 229 -4.54 -11.03 -1.79
N GLN A 230 -4.96 -11.76 -2.82
CA GLN A 230 -4.06 -12.68 -3.53
C GLN A 230 -2.92 -11.95 -4.25
N LEU A 231 -3.21 -10.84 -4.94
CA LEU A 231 -2.18 -10.01 -5.56
C LEU A 231 -1.14 -9.55 -4.55
N LEU A 232 -1.58 -9.09 -3.37
CA LEU A 232 -0.68 -8.64 -2.30
C LEU A 232 0.23 -9.78 -1.80
N THR A 233 -0.26 -11.02 -1.71
CA THR A 233 0.61 -12.16 -1.35
C THR A 233 1.72 -12.41 -2.38
N GLY A 234 1.47 -12.09 -3.65
CA GLY A 234 2.46 -12.14 -4.73
C GLY A 234 3.30 -10.87 -4.87
N GLY A 235 3.14 -9.89 -3.98
CA GLY A 235 3.83 -8.59 -4.08
C GLY A 235 3.30 -7.66 -5.17
N ALA A 236 2.09 -7.91 -5.68
CA ALA A 236 1.43 -7.12 -6.72
C ALA A 236 0.26 -6.28 -6.17
N SER A 237 -0.15 -5.29 -6.96
CA SER A 237 -1.34 -4.48 -6.77
C SER A 237 -2.20 -4.43 -8.05
N PHE A 238 -3.37 -3.80 -8.01
CA PHE A 238 -4.18 -3.59 -9.23
C PHE A 238 -3.48 -2.77 -10.31
N ASN A 239 -2.54 -1.90 -9.92
CA ASN A 239 -1.75 -1.12 -10.86
C ASN A 239 -0.80 -2.01 -11.69
N ASP A 240 -0.42 -3.16 -11.15
CA ASP A 240 0.47 -4.13 -11.80
C ASP A 240 -0.30 -5.10 -12.72
N VAL A 241 -1.63 -5.20 -12.56
CA VAL A 241 -2.48 -6.09 -13.36
C VAL A 241 -2.51 -5.63 -14.81
N PHE A 242 -2.09 -6.49 -15.74
CA PHE A 242 -2.11 -6.21 -17.18
C PHE A 242 -3.16 -7.01 -17.93
N LYS A 243 -3.63 -8.14 -17.39
CA LYS A 243 -4.70 -8.96 -17.97
C LYS A 243 -5.73 -9.33 -16.92
N VAL A 244 -6.99 -9.21 -17.30
CA VAL A 244 -8.13 -9.71 -16.52
C VAL A 244 -9.01 -10.61 -17.40
N ASN A 245 -9.46 -11.74 -16.85
CA ASN A 245 -10.60 -12.47 -17.37
C ASN A 245 -11.75 -12.37 -16.38
N VAL A 246 -12.92 -11.98 -16.88
CA VAL A 246 -14.15 -11.86 -16.10
C VAL A 246 -15.14 -12.90 -16.63
N TYR A 247 -15.65 -13.71 -15.71
CA TYR A 247 -16.71 -14.68 -15.97
C TYR A 247 -17.95 -14.18 -15.22
N ILE A 248 -19.03 -13.86 -15.94
CA ILE A 248 -20.27 -13.34 -15.35
C ILE A 248 -21.41 -14.33 -15.61
N LYS A 249 -22.28 -14.58 -14.62
CA LYS A 249 -23.37 -15.55 -14.75
C LYS A 249 -24.50 -15.06 -15.67
N ASP A 250 -24.78 -13.76 -15.66
CA ASP A 250 -25.80 -13.10 -16.50
C ASP A 250 -25.27 -11.75 -16.98
N ILE A 251 -25.10 -11.60 -18.29
CA ILE A 251 -24.56 -10.39 -18.93
C ILE A 251 -25.48 -9.18 -18.75
N LYS A 252 -26.75 -9.34 -18.37
CA LYS A 252 -27.63 -8.22 -18.02
C LYS A 252 -27.09 -7.39 -16.84
N ASN A 253 -26.22 -7.99 -16.02
CA ASN A 253 -25.57 -7.30 -14.92
C ASN A 253 -24.33 -6.48 -15.32
N TRP A 254 -24.00 -6.44 -16.62
CA TRP A 254 -22.76 -5.85 -17.13
C TRP A 254 -22.51 -4.40 -16.71
N ASP A 255 -23.53 -3.53 -16.81
CA ASP A 255 -23.37 -2.11 -16.48
C ASP A 255 -23.14 -1.91 -14.98
N ARG A 256 -23.89 -2.65 -14.15
CA ARG A 256 -23.78 -2.64 -12.68
C ARG A 256 -22.42 -3.14 -12.21
N PHE A 257 -21.94 -4.24 -12.79
CA PHE A 257 -20.58 -4.76 -12.59
C PHE A 257 -19.52 -3.70 -12.91
N ASN A 258 -19.61 -3.07 -14.09
CA ASN A 258 -18.61 -2.11 -14.55
C ASN A 258 -18.52 -0.84 -13.69
N VAL A 259 -19.62 -0.42 -13.04
CA VAL A 259 -19.61 0.71 -12.10
C VAL A 259 -18.63 0.46 -10.94
N ILE A 260 -18.55 -0.77 -10.46
CA ILE A 260 -17.64 -1.14 -9.36
C ILE A 260 -16.25 -1.41 -9.91
N TYR A 261 -16.14 -2.22 -10.96
CA TYR A 261 -14.87 -2.60 -11.57
C TYR A 261 -13.97 -1.40 -11.90
N LYS A 262 -14.55 -0.31 -12.45
CA LYS A 262 -13.80 0.90 -12.82
C LYS A 262 -13.13 1.59 -11.64
N LYS A 263 -13.60 1.39 -10.40
CA LYS A 263 -13.05 2.01 -9.19
C LYS A 263 -11.69 1.43 -8.80
N TYR A 264 -11.34 0.25 -9.32
CA TYR A 264 -10.14 -0.49 -8.96
C TYR A 264 -8.98 -0.35 -9.96
N PHE A 265 -9.24 0.24 -11.14
CA PHE A 265 -8.25 0.28 -12.22
C PHE A 265 -8.08 1.68 -12.80
N ASP A 266 -6.90 2.24 -12.55
CA ASP A 266 -6.41 3.46 -13.19
C ASP A 266 -5.95 3.19 -14.64
N ASP A 267 -5.76 4.27 -15.41
CA ASP A 267 -5.19 4.17 -16.76
C ASP A 267 -3.65 4.00 -16.72
N PRO A 268 -3.07 3.17 -17.61
CA PRO A 268 -3.77 2.32 -18.57
C PRO A 268 -4.42 1.10 -17.89
N LYS A 269 -5.73 0.94 -18.11
CA LYS A 269 -6.50 -0.21 -17.59
C LYS A 269 -5.96 -1.52 -18.16
N PRO A 270 -6.06 -2.65 -17.45
CA PRO A 270 -5.65 -3.95 -18.00
C PRO A 270 -6.37 -4.25 -19.31
N VAL A 271 -5.77 -5.09 -20.16
CA VAL A 271 -6.53 -5.73 -21.23
C VAL A 271 -7.51 -6.70 -20.58
N ARG A 272 -8.72 -6.82 -21.13
CA ARG A 272 -9.79 -7.58 -20.49
C ARG A 272 -10.55 -8.42 -21.49
N THR A 273 -10.89 -9.62 -21.06
CA THR A 273 -11.90 -10.44 -21.70
C THR A 273 -13.02 -10.65 -20.70
N ALA A 274 -14.27 -10.52 -21.15
CA ALA A 274 -15.43 -10.80 -20.33
C ALA A 274 -16.39 -11.69 -21.12
N VAL A 275 -16.89 -12.76 -20.49
CA VAL A 275 -17.83 -13.69 -21.11
C VAL A 275 -18.93 -14.06 -20.13
N GLU A 276 -20.13 -14.27 -20.66
CA GLU A 276 -21.20 -14.94 -19.92
C GLU A 276 -20.91 -16.45 -19.88
N THR A 277 -21.00 -17.08 -18.71
CA THR A 277 -20.78 -18.53 -18.54
C THR A 277 -21.48 -19.06 -17.28
N GLY A 278 -21.62 -20.39 -17.19
CA GLY A 278 -22.02 -21.03 -15.95
C GLY A 278 -20.94 -20.90 -14.86
N LEU A 279 -21.36 -20.65 -13.62
CA LEU A 279 -20.53 -20.60 -12.42
C LEU A 279 -21.09 -21.55 -11.36
N ILE A 280 -20.34 -21.77 -10.27
CA ILE A 280 -20.84 -22.49 -9.08
C ILE A 280 -22.15 -21.84 -8.61
N GLU A 281 -23.11 -22.65 -8.16
CA GLU A 281 -24.42 -22.16 -7.73
C GLU A 281 -24.29 -21.09 -6.64
N GLY A 282 -25.06 -20.01 -6.76
CA GLY A 282 -24.94 -18.82 -5.91
C GLY A 282 -23.90 -17.76 -6.34
N LEU A 283 -22.91 -18.10 -7.16
CA LEU A 283 -21.95 -17.11 -7.67
C LEU A 283 -22.49 -16.36 -8.89
N LEU A 284 -22.28 -15.04 -8.92
CA LEU A 284 -22.68 -14.14 -10.00
C LEU A 284 -21.49 -13.68 -10.84
N VAL A 285 -20.27 -13.70 -10.28
CA VAL A 285 -19.04 -13.27 -10.94
C VAL A 285 -17.83 -14.03 -10.41
N GLU A 286 -16.90 -14.34 -11.30
CA GLU A 286 -15.57 -14.87 -10.99
C GLU A 286 -14.52 -14.11 -11.82
N ILE A 287 -13.38 -13.79 -11.21
CA ILE A 287 -12.34 -12.97 -11.83
C ILE A 287 -10.96 -13.58 -11.60
N GLU A 288 -10.19 -13.77 -12.66
CA GLU A 288 -8.76 -14.06 -12.58
C GLU A 288 -7.93 -12.89 -13.13
N MET A 289 -6.69 -12.76 -12.66
CA MET A 289 -5.82 -11.65 -13.02
C MET A 289 -4.38 -12.09 -13.20
N TRP A 290 -3.71 -11.48 -14.18
CA TRP A 290 -2.28 -11.58 -14.36
C TRP A 290 -1.68 -10.19 -14.15
N ALA A 291 -0.69 -10.13 -13.27
CA ALA A 291 0.03 -8.93 -12.92
C ALA A 291 1.53 -9.08 -13.22
N ALA A 292 2.15 -7.95 -13.52
CA ALA A 292 3.56 -7.86 -13.83
C ALA A 292 4.21 -7.01 -12.74
N VAL A 293 5.08 -7.61 -11.95
CA VAL A 293 5.82 -6.93 -10.90
C VAL A 293 7.27 -6.77 -11.34
N LYS A 294 7.87 -5.61 -11.09
CA LYS A 294 9.29 -5.41 -11.32
C LYS A 294 10.09 -6.25 -10.30
N ASN A 295 11.32 -6.63 -10.65
CA ASN A 295 12.31 -7.39 -9.82
C ASN A 295 13.47 -6.48 -9.39
#